data_AF-A0A494XZK7-F1
#
_entry.id   AF-A0A494XZK7-F1
#
_cell.length_a   1.000
_cell.length_b   1.000
_cell.length_c   1.000
_cell.angle_alpha   90.00
_cell.angle_beta   90.00
_cell.angle_gamma   90.00
#
_symmetry.space_group_name_H-M   'P 1'
#
loop_
_entity.id
_entity.type
_entity.pdbx_description
1 polymer ?
#
loop_
_entity_poly.entity_id
_entity_poly.type
_entity_poly.pdbx_seq_one_letter_code
_entity_poly.pdbx_strand_id
1 'polypeptide(L)'
;MWTTDMTVNLAPGTAPFVVDGNVQFTIAVNGAYYRCTVADEVLCRYFGDTRQSGNRLAAFERGRERILAVAAAMTWRGPLIQLQSMDF
;
A
#
# COMPACT_ATOMS: atom_id res chain seq x y z
N MET A 1 -16.26 -23.32 2.30
CA MET A 1 -15.59 -22.36 1.40
C MET A 1 -15.81 -20.99 2.03
N TRP A 2 -14.90 -20.52 2.89
CA TRP A 2 -15.06 -19.23 3.57
C TRP A 2 -14.37 -18.19 2.70
N THR A 3 -15.12 -17.58 1.79
CA THR A 3 -14.72 -16.31 1.19
C THR A 3 -14.88 -15.29 2.30
N THR A 4 -13.85 -15.12 3.12
CA THR A 4 -13.82 -13.98 4.04
C THR A 4 -13.87 -12.77 3.13
N ASP A 5 -14.94 -12.00 3.22
CA ASP A 5 -15.01 -10.66 2.66
C ASP A 5 -13.91 -9.84 3.36
N MET A 6 -12.69 -9.96 2.85
CA MET A 6 -11.52 -9.24 3.31
C MET A 6 -11.69 -7.83 2.78
N THR A 7 -12.56 -7.05 3.42
CA THR A 7 -12.55 -5.61 3.21
C THR A 7 -11.23 -5.09 3.76
N VAL A 8 -10.23 -4.91 2.89
CA VAL A 8 -8.93 -4.36 3.25
C VAL A 8 -9.05 -2.85 3.26
N ASN A 9 -8.96 -2.28 4.46
CA ASN A 9 -8.96 -0.84 4.64
C ASN A 9 -7.63 -0.38 5.23
N LEU A 10 -7.34 0.90 5.01
CA LEU A 10 -6.36 1.61 5.82
C LEU A 10 -6.79 1.52 7.29
N ALA A 11 -5.81 1.39 8.17
CA ALA A 11 -6.10 1.42 9.59
C ALA A 11 -6.70 2.80 9.96
N PRO A 12 -7.75 2.84 10.81
CA PRO A 12 -8.35 4.10 11.24
C PRO A 12 -7.31 5.04 11.83
N GLY A 13 -7.32 6.30 11.40
CA GLY A 13 -6.37 7.31 11.88
C GLY A 13 -4.95 7.22 11.30
N THR A 14 -4.65 6.26 10.40
CA THR A 14 -3.35 6.17 9.74
C THR A 14 -3.46 6.56 8.27
N ALA A 15 -3.44 7.87 8.00
CA ALA A 15 -3.33 8.35 6.63
C ALA A 15 -1.97 7.95 6.03
N PRO A 16 -1.90 7.62 4.72
CA PRO A 16 -0.63 7.40 4.05
C PRO A 16 0.23 8.67 4.08
N PHE A 17 1.54 8.51 4.25
CA PHE A 17 2.49 9.62 4.31
C PHE A 17 3.80 9.27 3.62
N VAL A 18 4.57 10.29 3.23
CA VAL A 18 5.85 10.10 2.51
C VAL A 18 7.01 10.09 3.51
N VAL A 19 7.88 9.08 3.43
CA VAL A 19 9.13 8.95 4.20
C VAL A 19 10.23 8.49 3.26
N ASP A 20 11.35 9.21 3.21
CA ASP A 20 12.51 8.89 2.36
C ASP A 20 12.14 8.62 0.89
N GLY A 21 11.17 9.38 0.37
CA GLY A 21 10.66 9.24 -1.00
C GLY A 21 9.67 8.08 -1.20
N ASN A 22 9.39 7.28 -0.19
CA ASN A 22 8.46 6.14 -0.26
C ASN A 22 7.14 6.48 0.43
N VAL A 23 6.04 5.83 0.04
CA VAL A 23 4.75 5.99 0.73
C VAL A 23 4.61 4.89 1.79
N GLN A 24 4.45 5.31 3.04
CA GLN A 24 4.15 4.44 4.17
C GLN A 24 2.68 4.54 4.54
N PHE A 25 2.08 3.40 4.91
CA PHE A 25 0.70 3.32 5.36
C PHE A 25 0.53 2.09 6.26
N THR A 26 -0.59 2.03 6.98
CA THR A 26 -0.94 0.87 7.80
C THR A 26 -2.27 0.31 7.32
N ILE A 27 -2.36 -1.00 7.18
CA ILE A 27 -3.62 -1.70 6.90
C ILE A 27 -4.07 -2.49 8.12
N ALA A 28 -5.38 -2.65 8.26
CA ALA A 28 -5.98 -3.54 9.24
C ALA A 28 -6.54 -4.77 8.52
N VAL A 29 -6.07 -5.97 8.89
CA VAL A 29 -6.55 -7.25 8.34
C VAL A 29 -6.80 -8.19 9.51
N ASN A 30 -8.04 -8.67 9.64
CA ASN A 30 -8.47 -9.59 10.71
C ASN A 30 -8.11 -9.11 12.13
N GLY A 31 -8.23 -7.81 12.40
CA GLY A 31 -7.91 -7.21 13.71
C GLY A 31 -6.41 -7.01 13.98
N ALA A 32 -5.53 -7.39 13.05
CA ALA A 32 -4.10 -7.12 13.12
C ALA A 32 -3.69 -5.95 12.22
N TYR A 33 -2.68 -5.21 12.67
CA TYR A 33 -2.14 -4.05 11.96
C TYR A 33 -0.82 -4.40 11.28
N TYR A 34 -0.70 -4.03 10.01
CA TYR A 34 0.50 -4.29 9.20
C TYR A 34 1.04 -2.98 8.66
N ARG A 35 2.32 -2.73 8.87
CA ARG A 35 3.00 -1.55 8.30
C ARG A 35 3.48 -1.88 6.90
N CYS A 36 3.08 -1.04 5.96
CA CYS A 36 3.36 -1.22 4.55
C CYS A 36 4.19 -0.05 4.04
N THR A 37 5.10 -0.33 3.12
CA THR A 37 5.88 0.69 2.41
C THR A 37 5.82 0.39 0.91
N VAL A 38 5.48 1.40 0.10
CA VAL A 38 5.53 1.32 -1.36
C VAL A 38 6.65 2.20 -1.85
N ALA A 39 7.53 1.64 -2.67
CA ALA A 39 8.62 2.37 -3.29
C ALA A 39 8.13 3.41 -4.29
N ASP A 40 8.84 4.53 -4.39
CA ASP A 40 8.57 5.56 -5.42
C ASP A 40 8.58 4.97 -6.84
N GLU A 41 9.52 4.08 -7.11
CA GLU A 41 9.71 3.41 -8.40
C GLU A 41 8.49 2.59 -8.80
N VAL A 42 7.88 1.91 -7.82
CA VAL A 42 6.64 1.14 -8.01
C VAL A 42 5.46 2.08 -8.29
N LEU A 43 5.33 3.16 -7.50
CA LEU A 43 4.28 4.16 -7.72
C LEU A 43 4.39 4.78 -9.11
N CYS A 44 5.59 5.16 -9.52
CA CYS A 44 5.87 5.74 -10.81
C CYS A 44 5.57 4.77 -11.96
N ARG A 45 5.96 3.49 -11.81
CA ARG A 45 5.81 2.46 -12.84
C ARG A 45 4.36 2.07 -13.10
N TYR A 46 3.56 1.91 -12.04
CA TYR A 46 2.21 1.35 -12.16
C TYR A 46 1.08 2.37 -11.99
N PHE A 47 1.32 3.49 -11.32
CA PHE A 47 0.27 4.43 -10.93
C PHE A 47 0.55 5.88 -11.38
N GLY A 48 1.51 6.05 -12.28
CA GLY A 48 1.80 7.30 -12.97
C GLY A 48 2.94 8.10 -12.37
N ASP A 49 3.50 9.00 -13.19
CA ASP A 49 4.76 9.69 -12.92
C ASP A 49 4.73 10.53 -11.63
N THR A 50 5.51 10.08 -10.64
CA THR A 50 5.67 10.76 -9.34
C THR A 50 6.60 11.97 -9.42
N ARG A 51 7.38 12.10 -10.51
CA ARG A 51 8.30 13.22 -10.75
C ARG A 51 7.58 14.43 -11.35
N GLN A 52 6.58 14.20 -12.22
CA GLN A 52 5.82 15.28 -12.86
C GLN A 52 4.72 15.87 -11.98
N SER A 53 4.07 15.03 -11.17
CA SER A 53 2.92 15.45 -10.35
C SER A 53 3.31 15.96 -8.96
N GLY A 54 4.58 15.80 -8.57
CA GLY A 54 5.08 16.17 -7.24
C GLY A 54 4.41 15.44 -6.07
N ASN A 55 3.47 14.53 -6.35
CA ASN A 55 2.56 14.02 -5.34
C ASN A 55 2.48 12.49 -5.38
N ARG A 56 3.40 11.85 -4.66
CA ARG A 56 3.43 10.41 -4.41
C ARG A 56 2.15 9.90 -3.75
N LEU A 57 1.50 10.73 -2.92
CA LEU A 57 0.21 10.39 -2.33
C LEU A 57 -0.90 10.38 -3.39
N ALA A 58 -0.85 11.24 -4.41
CA ALA A 58 -1.78 11.16 -5.52
C ALA A 58 -1.57 9.90 -6.37
N ALA A 59 -0.31 9.47 -6.58
CA ALA A 59 -0.02 8.18 -7.22
C ALA A 59 -0.53 7.00 -6.39
N PHE A 60 -0.32 7.04 -5.06
CA PHE A 60 -0.89 6.07 -4.14
C PHE A 60 -2.42 6.04 -4.22
N GLU A 61 -3.09 7.20 -4.20
CA GLU A 61 -4.55 7.27 -4.23
C GLU A 61 -5.12 6.70 -5.53
N ARG A 62 -4.49 6.97 -6.68
CA ARG A 62 -4.87 6.35 -7.97
C ARG A 62 -4.74 4.82 -7.95
N GLY A 63 -3.73 4.30 -7.25
CA GLY A 63 -3.47 2.87 -7.13
C GLY A 63 -4.08 2.20 -5.90
N ARG A 64 -4.84 2.94 -5.07
CA ARG A 64 -5.11 2.58 -3.68
C ARG A 64 -5.67 1.18 -3.53
N GLU A 65 -6.72 0.86 -4.26
CA GLU A 65 -7.40 -0.45 -4.17
C GLU A 65 -6.44 -1.60 -4.51
N ARG A 66 -5.65 -1.45 -5.56
CA ARG A 66 -4.67 -2.46 -6.00
C ARG A 66 -3.52 -2.60 -5.00
N ILE A 67 -3.03 -1.48 -4.47
CA ILE A 67 -1.99 -1.47 -3.43
C ILE A 67 -2.46 -2.16 -2.16
N LEU A 68 -3.68 -1.86 -1.70
CA LEU A 68 -4.27 -2.50 -0.52
C LEU A 68 -4.47 -4.00 -0.75
N ALA A 69 -4.96 -4.41 -1.92
CA ALA A 69 -5.13 -5.82 -2.25
C ALA A 69 -3.81 -6.61 -2.22
N VAL A 70 -2.75 -6.06 -2.83
CA VAL A 70 -1.40 -6.67 -2.81
C VAL A 70 -0.86 -6.71 -1.38
N ALA A 71 -0.99 -5.63 -0.62
CA ALA A 71 -0.53 -5.59 0.77
C ALA A 71 -1.24 -6.64 1.64
N ALA A 72 -2.57 -6.78 1.52
CA ALA A 72 -3.30 -7.80 2.26
C ALA A 72 -2.90 -9.22 1.88
N ALA A 73 -2.67 -9.47 0.58
CA ALA A 73 -2.17 -10.74 0.10
C ALA A 73 -0.76 -11.08 0.61
N MET A 74 -0.03 -10.15 1.24
CA MET A 74 1.29 -10.35 1.82
C MET A 74 1.33 -10.41 3.34
N THR A 75 0.19 -10.23 4.02
CA THR A 75 0.10 -10.23 5.50
C THR A 75 0.66 -11.51 6.14
N TRP A 76 0.60 -12.64 5.44
CA TRP A 76 1.22 -13.91 5.86
C TRP A 76 2.74 -13.88 5.98
N ARG A 77 3.42 -12.89 5.37
CA ARG A 77 4.88 -12.74 5.44
C ARG A 77 5.35 -12.08 6.74
N GLY A 78 4.44 -11.58 7.57
CA GLY A 78 4.73 -10.93 8.84
C GLY A 78 4.25 -9.48 8.91
N PRO A 79 4.57 -8.77 10.02
CA PRO A 79 3.99 -7.46 10.33
C PRO A 79 4.51 -6.30 9.46
N LEU A 80 5.60 -6.52 8.71
CA LEU A 80 6.24 -5.53 7.85
C LEU A 80 6.15 -5.98 6.39
N ILE A 81 5.58 -5.13 5.54
CA ILE A 81 5.35 -5.43 4.13
C ILE A 81 6.07 -4.38 3.27
N GLN A 82 6.97 -4.83 2.40
CA GLN A 82 7.74 -3.99 1.50
C GLN A 82 7.32 -4.26 0.05
N LEU A 83 6.78 -3.23 -0.61
CA LEU A 83 6.30 -3.27 -1.98
C LEU A 83 7.32 -2.57 -2.90
N GLN A 84 8.38 -3.29 -3.26
CA GLN A 84 9.54 -2.73 -4.00
C GLN A 84 9.81 -3.38 -5.37
N SER A 85 9.37 -4.61 -5.62
CA SER A 85 9.63 -5.32 -6.91
C SER A 85 8.47 -6.19 -7.36
N MET A 86 7.24 -5.82 -6.99
CA MET A 86 6.07 -6.59 -7.41
C MET A 86 5.55 -6.12 -8.76
N ASP A 87 5.13 -7.08 -9.58
CA ASP A 87 4.22 -6.81 -10.69
C ASP A 87 2.85 -6.52 -10.10
N PHE A 88 2.47 -5.24 -10.10
CA PHE A 88 1.13 -4.82 -9.69
C PHE A 88 0.14 -5.24 -10.74
#